data_AF-A0A7Y6XRU2-F1
#
_entry.id   AF-A0A7Y6XRU2-F1
#
_cell.length_a   1.000
_cell.length_b   1.000
_cell.length_c   1.000
_cell.angle_alpha   90.00
_cell.angle_beta   90.00
_cell.angle_gamma   90.00
#
_symmetry.space_group_name_H-M   'P 1'
#
loop_
_entity.id
_entity.type
_entity.pdbx_description
1 polymer ?
#
loop_
_entity_poly.entity_id
_entity_poly.type
_entity_poly.pdbx_seq_one_letter_code
_entity_poly.pdbx_strand_id
1 'polypeptide(L)'
;MKRLLFSLSLIFFASLALAQNNGPYTIYNSKGKKVSYKKMMKELAKQDAVFFGELHNNPIAHWLQFEVTSELGQSRDLILGAEMMEADNQEEL
;
A
#
# COMPACT_ATOMS: atom_id res chain seq x y z
N MET A 1 -40.82 -11.99 11.50
CA MET A 1 -39.59 -12.82 11.51
C MET A 1 -38.80 -12.75 10.20
N LYS A 2 -39.39 -13.09 9.04
CA LYS A 2 -38.68 -13.06 7.73
C LYS A 2 -38.08 -11.69 7.37
N ARG A 3 -38.81 -10.60 7.59
CA ARG A 3 -38.31 -9.22 7.36
C ARG A 3 -37.14 -8.86 8.29
N LEU A 4 -37.20 -9.32 9.54
CA LEU A 4 -36.16 -9.07 10.55
C LEU A 4 -34.87 -9.83 10.19
N LEU A 5 -34.99 -11.10 9.77
CA LEU A 5 -33.87 -11.92 9.29
C LEU A 5 -33.23 -11.32 8.03
N PHE A 6 -34.05 -10.78 7.12
CA PHE A 6 -33.56 -10.11 5.92
C PHE A 6 -32.78 -8.83 6.26
N SER A 7 -33.30 -7.98 7.16
CA SER A 7 -32.59 -6.79 7.64
C SER A 7 -31.27 -7.15 8.33
N LEU A 8 -31.26 -8.21 9.15
CA LEU A 8 -30.06 -8.66 9.86
C LEU A 8 -28.98 -9.17 8.89
N SER A 9 -29.39 -9.92 7.87
CA SER A 9 -28.52 -10.38 6.78
C SER A 9 -27.90 -9.18 6.04
N LEU A 10 -28.71 -8.18 5.68
CA LEU A 10 -28.24 -7.01 4.94
C LEU A 10 -27.19 -6.21 5.74
N ILE A 11 -27.39 -6.06 7.05
CA ILE A 11 -26.43 -5.40 7.95
C ILE A 11 -25.12 -6.22 8.04
N PHE A 12 -25.22 -7.54 8.12
CA PHE A 12 -24.04 -8.41 8.15
C PHE A 12 -23.21 -8.30 6.88
N PHE A 13 -23.84 -8.34 5.69
CA PHE A 13 -23.15 -8.14 4.42
C PHE A 13 -22.53 -6.74 4.26
N ALA A 14 -23.20 -5.69 4.76
CA ALA A 14 -22.63 -4.34 4.75
C ALA A 14 -21.37 -4.22 5.65
N SER A 15 -21.31 -4.97 6.75
CA SER A 15 -20.15 -4.95 7.65
C SER A 15 -18.90 -5.59 7.04
N LEU A 16 -19.06 -6.63 6.21
CA LEU A 16 -17.96 -7.29 5.49
C LEU A 16 -17.33 -6.37 4.44
N ALA A 17 -18.10 -5.48 3.81
CA ALA A 17 -17.59 -4.51 2.84
C ALA A 17 -16.67 -3.45 3.47
N LEU A 18 -16.81 -3.17 4.77
CA LEU A 18 -15.99 -2.17 5.47
C LEU A 18 -14.66 -2.71 5.99
N ALA A 19 -14.49 -4.04 6.06
CA ALA A 19 -13.30 -4.68 6.63
C ALA A 19 -12.08 -4.69 5.69
N GLN A 20 -12.24 -4.34 4.41
CA GLN A 20 -11.19 -4.51 3.39
C GLN A 20 -10.10 -3.43 3.40
N ASN A 21 -10.25 -2.35 4.17
CA ASN A 21 -9.50 -1.12 3.89
C ASN A 21 -8.14 -0.95 4.57
N ASN A 22 -7.64 -1.94 5.31
CA ASN A 22 -6.31 -1.84 5.93
C ASN A 22 -5.60 -3.19 5.85
N GLY A 23 -4.46 -3.25 5.16
CA GLY A 23 -3.53 -4.36 5.30
C GLY A 23 -3.01 -4.51 6.74
N PRO A 24 -2.17 -5.51 7.05
CA PRO A 24 -1.63 -5.75 8.39
C PRO A 24 -0.57 -4.71 8.84
N TYR A 25 -0.82 -3.43 8.55
CA TYR A 25 0.06 -2.30 8.81
C TYR A 25 -0.76 -1.06 9.18
N THR A 26 -0.10 -0.10 9.82
CA THR A 26 -0.66 1.25 10.02
C THR A 26 0.34 2.27 9.51
N ILE A 27 -0.12 3.18 8.66
CA ILE A 27 0.73 4.21 8.06
C ILE A 27 0.60 5.48 8.89
N TYR A 28 1.75 6.07 9.24
CA TYR A 28 1.84 7.34 9.94
C TYR A 28 2.60 8.34 9.08
N ASN A 29 2.24 9.62 9.17
CA ASN A 29 3.04 10.69 8.60
C ASN A 29 4.15 11.14 9.58
N SER A 30 5.00 12.08 9.15
CA SER A 30 6.09 12.65 9.96
C SER A 30 5.65 13.33 11.27
N LYS A 31 4.36 13.65 11.42
CA LYS A 31 3.78 14.21 12.65
C LYS A 31 3.20 13.12 13.58
N GLY A 32 3.40 11.83 13.27
CA GLY A 32 2.83 10.71 14.00
C GLY A 32 1.32 10.52 13.81
N LYS A 33 0.71 11.18 12.82
CA LYS A 33 -0.73 11.05 12.54
C LYS A 33 -0.97 9.88 11.59
N LYS A 34 -1.94 9.01 11.94
CA LYS A 34 -2.43 7.95 11.05
C LYS A 34 -2.94 8.53 9.73
N VAL A 35 -2.54 7.93 8.62
CA VAL A 35 -3.01 8.27 7.28
C VAL A 35 -3.43 7.00 6.55
N SER A 36 -4.38 7.12 5.63
CA SER A 36 -4.78 5.99 4.78
C SER A 36 -3.73 5.74 3.68
N TYR A 37 -3.66 4.51 3.19
CA TYR A 37 -2.84 4.13 2.05
C TYR A 37 -3.11 5.05 0.84
N LYS A 38 -4.39 5.22 0.46
CA LYS A 38 -4.81 6.16 -0.59
C LYS A 38 -4.27 7.58 -0.42
N LYS A 39 -4.21 8.08 0.82
CA LYS A 39 -3.67 9.42 1.09
C LYS A 39 -2.16 9.45 0.90
N MET A 40 -1.44 8.41 1.35
CA MET A 40 -0.01 8.26 1.10
C MET A 40 0.27 8.24 -0.40
N MET A 41 -0.42 7.38 -1.17
CA MET A 41 -0.23 7.26 -2.62
C MET A 41 -0.45 8.56 -3.38
N LYS A 42 -1.49 9.33 -3.03
CA LYS A 42 -1.73 10.65 -3.61
C LYS A 42 -0.58 11.63 -3.39
N GLU A 43 0.13 11.55 -2.27
CA GLU A 43 1.29 12.41 -2.02
C GLU A 43 2.55 11.88 -2.72
N LEU A 44 2.78 10.55 -2.70
CA LEU A 44 3.92 9.91 -3.37
C LEU A 44 3.90 10.14 -4.89
N ALA A 45 2.72 10.08 -5.53
CA ALA A 45 2.56 10.26 -6.97
C ALA A 45 2.99 11.66 -7.49
N LYS A 46 3.11 12.66 -6.60
CA LYS A 46 3.55 14.01 -6.95
C LYS A 46 5.06 14.22 -6.77
N GLN A 47 5.78 13.27 -6.17
CA GLN A 47 7.20 13.42 -5.87
C GLN A 47 8.04 12.89 -7.04
N ASP A 48 9.12 13.58 -7.36
CA ASP A 48 10.08 13.16 -8.39
C ASP A 48 10.88 11.92 -7.94
N ALA A 49 11.19 11.82 -6.63
CA ALA A 49 11.89 10.69 -6.03
C ALA A 49 11.18 10.21 -4.76
N VAL A 50 11.13 8.89 -4.58
CA VAL A 50 10.55 8.23 -3.40
C VAL A 50 11.55 7.22 -2.87
N PHE A 51 11.94 7.37 -1.59
CA PHE A 51 12.78 6.41 -0.89
C PHE A 51 11.90 5.47 -0.07
N PHE A 52 11.98 4.18 -0.35
CA PHE A 52 11.24 3.15 0.38
C PHE A 52 12.23 2.35 1.22
N GLY A 53 12.17 2.53 2.55
CA GLY A 53 13.00 1.76 3.48
C GLY A 53 12.31 0.47 3.90
N GLU A 54 13.07 -0.62 3.98
CA GLU A 54 12.57 -1.92 4.38
C GLU A 54 13.38 -2.56 5.50
N LEU A 55 12.79 -3.60 6.10
CA LEU A 55 13.53 -4.59 6.88
C LEU A 55 13.58 -5.87 6.04
N HIS A 56 14.77 -6.28 5.61
CA HIS A 56 14.96 -7.34 4.59
C HIS A 56 14.22 -8.66 4.87
N ASN A 57 13.94 -8.98 6.14
CA ASN A 57 13.26 -10.21 6.54
C ASN A 57 11.81 -9.98 7.01
N ASN A 58 11.17 -8.88 6.58
CA ASN A 58 9.79 -8.54 6.94
C ASN A 58 8.83 -8.70 5.74
N PRO A 59 7.98 -9.74 5.71
CA PRO A 59 7.09 -9.98 4.57
C PRO A 59 6.04 -8.87 4.36
N ILE A 60 5.65 -8.16 5.43
CA ILE A 60 4.67 -7.06 5.31
C ILE A 60 5.31 -5.83 4.67
N ALA A 61 6.59 -5.56 4.96
CA ALA A 61 7.35 -4.49 4.31
C ALA A 61 7.50 -4.77 2.81
N HIS A 62 7.93 -5.98 2.45
CA HIS A 62 8.04 -6.45 1.06
C HIS A 62 6.71 -6.38 0.31
N TRP A 63 5.61 -6.81 0.94
CA TRP A 63 4.28 -6.69 0.35
C TRP A 63 3.89 -5.23 0.10
N LEU A 64 4.14 -4.34 1.07
CA LEU A 64 3.84 -2.92 0.91
C LEU A 64 4.71 -2.27 -0.18
N GLN A 65 5.97 -2.68 -0.32
CA GLN A 65 6.85 -2.23 -1.40
C GLN A 65 6.30 -2.64 -2.76
N PHE A 66 5.85 -3.89 -2.91
CA PHE A 66 5.20 -4.39 -4.11
C PHE A 66 3.95 -3.56 -4.46
N GLU A 67 3.06 -3.35 -3.49
CA GLU A 67 1.81 -2.58 -3.69
C GLU A 67 2.10 -1.14 -4.11
N VAL A 68 2.99 -0.44 -3.39
CA VAL A 68 3.35 0.96 -3.68
C VAL A 68 3.98 1.09 -5.07
N THR A 69 4.91 0.19 -5.41
CA THR A 69 5.59 0.20 -6.71
C THR A 69 4.59 -0.08 -7.83
N SER A 70 3.71 -1.07 -7.66
CA SER A 70 2.71 -1.45 -8.65
C SER A 70 1.69 -0.34 -8.91
N GLU A 71 1.18 0.32 -7.87
CA GLU A 71 0.22 1.41 -8.04
C GLU A 71 0.87 2.66 -8.66
N LEU A 72 2.10 3.03 -8.24
CA LEU A 72 2.81 4.14 -8.87
C LEU A 72 3.11 3.85 -10.35
N GLY A 73 3.47 2.61 -10.70
CA GLY A 73 3.77 2.18 -12.06
C GLY A 73 2.56 2.20 -13.00
N GLN A 74 1.33 2.17 -12.48
CA GLN A 74 0.13 2.37 -13.28
C GLN A 74 -0.09 3.85 -13.65
N SER A 75 0.51 4.78 -12.90
CA SER A 75 0.28 6.22 -13.06
C SER A 75 1.35 6.95 -13.85
N ARG A 76 2.56 6.37 -13.95
CA ARG A 76 3.73 6.94 -14.63
C ARG A 76 4.78 5.86 -14.90
N ASP A 77 5.67 6.15 -15.85
CA ASP A 77 6.88 5.37 -16.02
C ASP A 77 7.76 5.51 -14.78
N LEU A 78 8.22 4.37 -14.25
CA LEU A 78 9.05 4.32 -13.06
C LEU A 78 10.45 3.81 -13.39
N ILE A 79 11.43 4.45 -12.77
CA ILE A 79 12.79 3.94 -12.65
C ILE A 79 12.94 3.45 -11.22
N LEU A 80 13.37 2.20 -11.04
CA LEU A 80 13.55 1.58 -9.73
C LEU A 80 15.04 1.45 -9.42
N GLY A 81 15.47 2.06 -8.33
CA GLY A 81 16.76 1.77 -7.70
C GLY A 81 16.58 0.70 -6.62
N ALA A 82 17.53 -0.20 -6.50
CA ALA A 82 17.54 -1.25 -5.49
C ALA A 82 18.88 -1.26 -4.74
N GLU A 83 18.84 -1.25 -3.42
CA GLU A 83 20.05 -1.35 -2.56
C GLU A 83 20.86 -2.62 -2.84
N MET A 84 20.17 -3.69 -3.25
CA MET A 84 20.72 -5.02 -3.44
C MET A 84 21.59 -5.17 -4.71
N MET A 85 21.58 -4.16 -5.59
CA MET A 85 22.33 -4.16 -6.84
C MET A 85 23.34 -3.01 -6.82
N GLU A 86 24.60 -3.30 -7.16
CA GLU A 86 25.60 -2.25 -7.33
C GLU A 86 25.32 -1.48 -8.62
N ALA A 87 25.65 -0.18 -8.64
CA ALA A 87 25.44 0.66 -9.83
C ALA A 87 26.24 0.16 -11.05
N ASP A 88 27.36 -0.50 -10.82
CA ASP A 88 28.20 -1.08 -11.86
C ASP A 88 27.52 -2.27 -12.57
N ASN A 89 26.45 -2.84 -12.00
CA ASN A 89 25.67 -3.93 -12.61
C ASN A 89 24.51 -3.44 -13.51
N GLN A 90 24.48 -2.15 -13.86
CA GLN A 90 23.35 -1.58 -14.61
C GLN A 90 23.26 -2.12 -16.05
N GLU A 91 24.37 -2.52 -16.66
CA GLU A 91 24.38 -3.04 -18.04
C GLU A 91 23.86 -4.48 -18.13
N GLU A 92 23.89 -5.23 -17.03
CA GLU A 92 23.45 -6.63 -16.95
C GLU A 92 21.96 -6.81 -16.61
N LEU A 93 21.24 -5.73 -16.28
CA LEU A 93 19.83 -5.70 -15.86
C LEU A 93 18.86 -5.39 -17.01
#